data_AF-A0A3M2LW79-F1
#
_entry.id   AF-A0A3M2LW79-F1
#
_cell.length_a   1.000
_cell.length_b   1.000
_cell.length_c   1.000
_cell.angle_alpha   90.00
_cell.angle_beta   90.00
_cell.angle_gamma   90.00
#
_symmetry.space_group_name_H-M   'P 1'
#
loop_
_entity.id
_entity.type
_entity.pdbx_description
1 polymer ?
#
loop_
_entity_poly.entity_id
_entity_poly.type
_entity_poly.pdbx_seq_one_letter_code
_entity_poly.pdbx_strand_id
1 'polypeptide(L)'
;MTKDHANGDPAPGTGTGAPRDGSGELRIRVPDASRITDLTAARAAIDAIDAALADLLARRTEVAGVVQRLKPVGGFAGRNPERERQIVAAMAERAPALGPDRLARIMNAVIEAGLEVAEETSRG
;
A
#
# COMPACT_ATOMS: atom_id res chain seq x y z
N MET A 1 37.43 41.94 6.99
CA MET A 1 38.27 41.04 6.17
C MET A 1 37.66 39.66 6.24
N THR A 2 37.17 39.21 5.10
CA THR A 2 36.39 38.00 4.82
C THR A 2 37.25 36.73 4.91
N LYS A 3 36.60 35.60 5.21
CA LYS A 3 36.84 34.20 4.75
C LYS A 3 36.44 33.23 5.88
N ASP A 4 35.81 32.09 5.67
CA ASP A 4 35.13 31.48 4.52
C ASP A 4 34.18 30.42 5.09
N HIS A 5 33.17 30.08 4.30
CA HIS A 5 32.10 29.15 4.62
C HIS A 5 32.60 27.71 4.68
N ALA A 6 32.04 26.90 5.59
CA ALA A 6 31.95 25.46 5.43
C ALA A 6 30.54 25.01 5.81
N ASN A 7 29.69 25.02 4.78
CA ASN A 7 28.35 24.46 4.79
C ASN A 7 28.49 22.94 4.77
N GLY A 8 27.90 22.24 5.75
CA GLY A 8 27.87 20.78 5.76
C GLY A 8 26.92 20.28 4.67
N ASP A 9 27.41 19.44 3.78
CA ASP A 9 26.62 18.82 2.72
C ASP A 9 25.44 18.01 3.31
N PRO A 10 24.21 18.18 2.81
CA PRO A 10 23.13 17.26 3.11
C PRO A 10 23.33 15.94 2.34
N ALA A 11 23.15 14.82 3.03
CA ALA A 11 23.13 13.48 2.45
C ALA A 11 22.08 13.38 1.32
N PRO A 12 22.36 12.63 0.23
CA PRO A 12 21.37 12.43 -0.82
C PRO A 12 20.24 11.53 -0.31
N GLY A 13 19.04 12.09 -0.25
CA GLY A 13 17.81 11.32 -0.10
C GLY A 13 17.62 10.40 -1.30
N THR A 14 17.61 9.09 -1.06
CA THR A 14 17.13 8.09 -2.02
C THR A 14 15.60 8.13 -2.04
N GLY A 15 15.06 9.10 -2.76
CA GLY A 15 13.69 9.04 -3.23
C GLY A 15 13.57 7.94 -4.28
N THR A 16 13.36 6.69 -3.85
CA THR A 16 12.85 5.64 -4.74
C THR A 16 11.33 5.80 -4.84
N GLY A 17 10.90 6.96 -5.33
CA GLY A 17 9.56 7.08 -5.89
C GLY A 17 9.59 6.39 -7.25
N ALA A 18 8.73 5.39 -7.45
CA ALA A 18 8.54 4.84 -8.79
C ALA A 18 8.18 6.00 -9.75
N PRO A 19 8.80 6.09 -10.93
CA PRO A 19 8.44 7.11 -11.90
C PRO A 19 6.96 6.93 -12.25
N ARG A 20 6.14 7.91 -11.88
CA ARG A 20 4.74 8.00 -12.27
C ARG A 20 4.71 8.41 -13.73
N ASP A 21 4.61 7.45 -14.64
CA ASP A 21 4.22 7.80 -15.99
C ASP A 21 2.75 8.28 -15.97
N GLY A 22 2.42 9.25 -16.82
CA GLY A 22 1.10 9.89 -16.84
C GLY A 22 -0.07 8.97 -17.23
N SER A 23 0.14 7.65 -17.35
CA SER A 23 -0.89 6.67 -17.71
C SER A 23 -1.63 6.07 -16.50
N GLY A 24 -1.11 6.29 -15.28
CA GLY A 24 -1.64 5.64 -14.07
C GLY A 24 -1.16 4.19 -13.89
N GLU A 25 -0.19 3.73 -14.69
CA GLU A 25 0.44 2.42 -14.56
C GLU A 25 1.45 2.42 -13.40
N LEU A 26 1.19 1.61 -12.37
CA LEU A 26 2.14 1.37 -11.29
C LEU A 26 3.03 0.17 -11.66
N ARG A 27 4.31 0.44 -11.97
CA ARG A 27 5.32 -0.62 -12.19
C ARG A 27 6.04 -0.93 -10.90
N ILE A 28 5.78 -2.11 -10.34
CA ILE A 28 6.42 -2.61 -9.12
C ILE A 28 7.57 -3.53 -9.52
N ARG A 29 8.79 -3.21 -9.07
CA ARG A 29 9.88 -4.19 -9.10
C ARG A 29 9.73 -5.13 -7.91
N VAL A 30 9.45 -6.40 -8.20
CA VAL A 30 9.40 -7.45 -7.19
C VAL A 30 10.81 -8.07 -7.10
N PRO A 31 11.47 -8.01 -5.93
CA PRO A 31 12.77 -8.67 -5.73
C PRO A 31 12.65 -10.20 -5.87
N ASP A 32 13.63 -10.83 -6.50
CA ASP A 32 13.74 -12.30 -6.56
C ASP A 32 14.39 -12.81 -5.28
N ALA A 33 13.59 -13.43 -4.41
CA ALA A 33 14.04 -13.94 -3.11
C ALA A 33 15.20 -14.95 -3.23
N SER A 34 15.30 -15.70 -4.33
CA SER A 34 16.37 -16.69 -4.53
C SER A 34 17.76 -16.06 -4.71
N ARG A 35 17.82 -14.75 -5.02
CA ARG A 35 19.06 -13.99 -5.23
C ARG A 35 19.53 -13.25 -3.98
N ILE A 36 18.73 -13.27 -2.91
CA ILE A 36 19.04 -12.60 -1.66
C ILE A 36 19.92 -13.52 -0.82
N THR A 37 21.16 -13.11 -0.56
CA THR A 37 22.18 -13.93 0.10
C THR A 37 22.58 -13.42 1.48
N ASP A 38 22.15 -12.21 1.86
CA ASP A 38 22.44 -11.61 3.16
C ASP A 38 21.25 -10.80 3.72
N LEU A 39 21.32 -10.52 5.03
CA LEU A 39 20.26 -9.85 5.79
C LEU A 39 20.04 -8.40 5.37
N THR A 40 21.10 -7.69 4.99
CA THR A 40 21.01 -6.29 4.58
C THR A 40 20.23 -6.19 3.26
N ALA A 41 20.54 -7.03 2.30
CA ALA A 41 19.81 -7.15 1.03
C ALA A 41 18.36 -7.57 1.26
N ALA A 42 18.09 -8.49 2.19
CA ALA A 42 16.73 -8.91 2.52
C ALA A 42 15.88 -7.77 3.08
N ARG A 43 16.44 -6.94 3.98
CA ARG A 43 15.74 -5.78 4.54
C ARG A 43 15.46 -4.72 3.49
N ALA A 44 16.45 -4.39 2.66
CA ALA A 44 16.24 -3.45 1.56
C ALA A 44 15.16 -3.92 0.56
N ALA A 45 15.07 -5.23 0.32
CA ALA A 45 14.01 -5.82 -0.49
C ALA A 45 12.63 -5.67 0.16
N ILE A 46 12.52 -5.87 1.48
CA ILE A 46 11.28 -5.63 2.25
C ILE A 46 10.89 -4.16 2.17
N ASP A 47 11.81 -3.23 2.41
CA ASP A 47 11.53 -1.79 2.36
C ASP A 47 10.99 -1.36 1.00
N ALA A 48 11.53 -1.93 -0.09
CA ALA A 48 11.03 -1.67 -1.45
C ALA A 48 9.61 -2.23 -1.68
N ILE A 49 9.31 -3.41 -1.13
CA ILE A 49 7.96 -3.99 -1.17
C ILE A 49 6.98 -3.15 -0.37
N ASP A 50 7.38 -2.69 0.82
CA ASP A 50 6.55 -1.89 1.72
C ASP A 50 6.24 -0.51 1.11
N ALA A 51 7.19 0.11 0.42
CA ALA A 51 6.96 1.32 -0.34
C ALA A 51 5.90 1.11 -1.44
N ALA A 52 6.01 0.01 -2.20
CA ALA A 52 5.02 -0.33 -3.22
C ALA A 52 3.64 -0.67 -2.62
N LEU A 53 3.62 -1.32 -1.45
CA LEU A 53 2.40 -1.62 -0.72
C LEU A 53 1.70 -0.34 -0.25
N ALA A 54 2.46 0.66 0.24
CA ALA A 54 1.93 1.95 0.66
C ALA A 54 1.23 2.67 -0.52
N ASP A 55 1.86 2.72 -1.69
CA ASP A 55 1.26 3.32 -2.90
C ASP A 55 -0.03 2.58 -3.32
N LEU A 56 -0.02 1.24 -3.29
CA LEU A 56 -1.20 0.43 -3.59
C LEU A 56 -2.34 0.64 -2.59
N LEU A 57 -2.03 0.73 -1.29
CA LEU A 57 -3.00 0.98 -0.25
C LEU A 57 -3.63 2.36 -0.39
N ALA A 58 -2.83 3.40 -0.65
CA ALA A 58 -3.33 4.74 -0.92
C ALA A 58 -4.32 4.75 -2.09
N ARG A 59 -3.95 4.12 -3.21
CA ARG A 59 -4.82 4.02 -4.38
C ARG A 59 -6.08 3.20 -4.11
N ARG A 60 -5.96 2.10 -3.37
CA ARG A 60 -7.11 1.28 -2.98
C ARG A 60 -8.09 2.07 -2.11
N THR A 61 -7.59 2.89 -1.19
CA THR A 61 -8.40 3.76 -0.34
C THR A 61 -9.14 4.82 -1.15
N GLU A 62 -8.48 5.46 -2.13
CA GLU A 62 -9.14 6.40 -3.05
C GLU A 62 -10.32 5.74 -3.78
N VAL A 63 -10.10 4.54 -4.35
CA VAL A 63 -11.14 3.78 -5.05
C VAL A 63 -12.24 3.33 -4.09
N ALA A 64 -11.89 2.91 -2.86
CA ALA A 64 -12.87 2.57 -1.84
C ALA A 64 -13.76 3.78 -1.50
N GLY A 65 -13.19 4.99 -1.39
CA GLY A 65 -13.94 6.23 -1.22
C GLY A 65 -14.93 6.50 -2.35
N VAL A 66 -14.54 6.25 -3.61
CA VAL A 66 -15.48 6.30 -4.76
C VAL A 66 -16.63 5.30 -4.55
N VAL A 67 -16.31 4.06 -4.20
CA VAL A 67 -17.33 3.02 -3.95
C VAL A 67 -18.27 3.45 -2.82
N GLN A 68 -17.77 4.03 -1.73
CA GLN A 68 -18.61 4.47 -0.61
C GLN A 68 -19.60 5.57 -1.02
N ARG A 69 -19.19 6.52 -1.87
CA ARG A 69 -20.09 7.56 -2.40
C ARG A 69 -21.18 7.00 -3.33
N LEU A 70 -20.92 5.87 -3.97
CA LEU A 70 -21.87 5.22 -4.89
C LEU A 70 -22.84 4.27 -4.17
N LYS A 71 -22.54 3.84 -2.94
CA LYS A 71 -23.39 2.92 -2.19
C LYS A 71 -24.63 3.64 -1.64
N PRO A 72 -25.80 2.99 -1.64
CA PRO A 72 -26.98 3.50 -0.93
C PRO A 72 -26.75 3.63 0.59
N VAL A 73 -25.96 2.73 1.17
CA VAL A 73 -25.53 2.75 2.56
C VAL A 73 -24.01 2.70 2.58
N GLY A 74 -23.38 3.81 2.96
CA GLY A 74 -21.92 3.94 3.08
C GLY A 74 -21.38 3.55 4.45
N GLY A 75 -20.07 3.76 4.63
CA GLY A 75 -19.36 3.52 5.88
C GLY A 75 -19.39 2.04 6.33
N PHE A 76 -19.21 1.83 7.64
CA PHE A 76 -19.23 0.49 8.24
C PHE A 76 -20.57 -0.24 8.07
N ALA A 77 -21.69 0.50 8.04
CA ALA A 77 -23.02 -0.09 7.83
C ALA A 77 -23.18 -0.70 6.43
N GLY A 78 -22.40 -0.23 5.45
CA GLY A 78 -22.38 -0.73 4.08
C GLY A 78 -21.43 -1.90 3.82
N ARG A 79 -20.90 -2.55 4.88
CA ARG A 79 -20.03 -3.73 4.73
C ARG A 79 -20.80 -4.92 4.16
N ASN A 80 -20.11 -5.72 3.36
CA ASN A 80 -20.68 -6.89 2.70
C ASN A 80 -19.77 -8.09 2.96
N PRO A 81 -20.07 -8.91 4.00
CA PRO A 81 -19.22 -10.04 4.39
C PRO A 81 -18.98 -11.05 3.27
N GLU A 82 -19.96 -11.25 2.38
CA GLU A 82 -19.81 -12.17 1.25
C GLU A 82 -18.80 -11.64 0.23
N ARG A 83 -18.89 -10.34 -0.12
CA ARG A 83 -17.90 -9.72 -1.01
C ARG A 83 -16.50 -9.73 -0.38
N GLU A 84 -16.40 -9.55 0.93
CA GLU A 84 -15.12 -9.59 1.65
C GLU A 84 -14.51 -11.00 1.63
N ARG A 85 -15.31 -12.06 1.82
CA ARG A 85 -14.87 -13.46 1.66
C ARG A 85 -14.38 -13.76 0.25
N GLN A 86 -15.08 -13.28 -0.78
CA GLN A 86 -14.68 -13.47 -2.18
C GLN A 86 -13.32 -12.81 -2.48
N ILE A 87 -13.06 -11.63 -1.92
CA ILE A 87 -11.75 -10.97 -2.03
C ILE A 87 -10.66 -11.84 -1.42
N VAL A 88 -10.89 -12.36 -0.21
CA VAL A 88 -9.93 -13.23 0.49
C VAL A 88 -9.66 -14.51 -0.30
N ALA A 89 -10.69 -15.17 -0.81
CA ALA A 89 -10.55 -16.39 -1.61
C ALA A 89 -9.70 -16.14 -2.87
N ALA A 90 -10.00 -15.07 -3.60
CA ALA A 90 -9.24 -14.70 -4.80
C ALA A 90 -7.76 -14.33 -4.48
N MET A 91 -7.49 -13.78 -3.29
CA MET A 91 -6.11 -13.54 -2.84
C MET A 91 -5.41 -14.83 -2.42
N ALA A 92 -6.12 -15.78 -1.81
CA ALA A 92 -5.55 -17.04 -1.38
C ALA A 92 -5.08 -17.91 -2.55
N GLU A 93 -5.79 -17.86 -3.68
CA GLU A 93 -5.34 -18.49 -4.94
C GLU A 93 -3.99 -17.95 -5.43
N ARG A 94 -3.75 -16.65 -5.23
CA ARG A 94 -2.51 -15.96 -5.64
C ARG A 94 -1.39 -16.08 -4.62
N ALA A 95 -1.73 -16.17 -3.33
CA ALA A 95 -0.80 -16.23 -2.22
C ALA A 95 -1.08 -17.48 -1.34
N PRO A 96 -0.91 -18.70 -1.89
CA PRO A 96 -1.29 -19.93 -1.19
C PRO A 96 -0.54 -20.12 0.14
N ALA A 97 0.69 -19.64 0.24
CA ALA A 97 1.48 -19.69 1.48
C ALA A 97 0.86 -18.88 2.63
N LEU A 98 0.14 -17.79 2.33
CA LEU A 98 -0.58 -17.02 3.35
C LEU A 98 -1.88 -17.72 3.75
N GLY A 99 -2.61 -18.29 2.79
CA GLY A 99 -3.88 -18.95 3.05
C GLY A 99 -5.00 -17.97 3.47
N PRO A 100 -6.26 -18.45 3.49
CA PRO A 100 -7.43 -17.60 3.65
C PRO A 100 -7.50 -16.90 5.02
N ASP A 101 -7.14 -17.56 6.11
CA ASP A 101 -7.31 -16.99 7.45
C ASP A 101 -6.38 -15.81 7.75
N ARG A 102 -5.12 -15.90 7.30
CA ARG A 102 -4.17 -14.77 7.43
C ARG A 102 -4.57 -13.63 6.52
N LEU A 103 -4.97 -13.94 5.29
CA LEU A 103 -5.46 -12.95 4.33
C LEU A 103 -6.73 -12.25 4.81
N ALA A 104 -7.64 -12.97 5.46
CA ALA A 104 -8.85 -12.38 6.04
C ALA A 104 -8.52 -11.30 7.08
N ARG A 105 -7.56 -11.56 7.97
CA ARG A 105 -7.13 -10.57 8.97
C ARG A 105 -6.48 -9.34 8.33
N ILE A 106 -5.61 -9.55 7.35
CA ILE A 106 -4.95 -8.45 6.62
C ILE A 106 -6.00 -7.62 5.88
N MET A 107 -6.89 -8.27 5.12
CA MET A 107 -7.88 -7.57 4.33
C MET A 107 -8.95 -6.89 5.17
N ASN A 108 -9.28 -7.43 6.35
CA ASN A 108 -10.13 -6.74 7.31
C ASN A 108 -9.54 -5.37 7.68
N ALA A 109 -8.28 -5.34 8.11
CA ALA A 109 -7.62 -4.10 8.48
C ALA A 109 -7.53 -3.11 7.29
N VAL A 110 -7.22 -3.60 6.10
CA VAL A 110 -7.14 -2.79 4.87
C VAL A 110 -8.51 -2.24 4.44
N ILE A 111 -9.60 -2.97 4.72
CA ILE A 111 -10.97 -2.50 4.46
C ILE A 111 -11.37 -1.45 5.48
N GLU A 112 -11.15 -1.72 6.77
CA GLU A 112 -11.51 -0.82 7.88
C GLU A 112 -10.81 0.53 7.75
N ALA A 113 -9.49 0.54 7.52
CA ALA A 113 -8.74 1.77 7.29
C ALA A 113 -9.29 2.58 6.10
N GLY A 114 -9.71 1.91 5.02
CA GLY A 114 -10.33 2.57 3.87
C GLY A 114 -11.71 3.16 4.17
N LEU A 115 -12.47 2.54 5.07
CA LEU A 115 -13.76 3.07 5.53
C LEU A 115 -13.56 4.29 6.44
N GLU A 116 -12.62 4.23 7.37
CA GLU A 116 -12.27 5.32 8.28
C GLU A 116 -11.91 6.59 7.50
N VAL A 117 -10.98 6.50 6.55
CA VAL A 117 -10.57 7.63 5.70
C VAL A 117 -11.76 8.19 4.89
N ALA A 118 -12.64 7.32 4.38
CA ALA A 118 -13.81 7.75 3.62
C ALA A 118 -14.81 8.51 4.50
N GLU A 119 -14.99 8.11 5.77
CA GLU A 119 -15.81 8.82 6.73
C GLU A 119 -15.22 10.17 7.12
N GLU A 120 -13.90 10.23 7.37
CA GLU A 120 -13.19 11.48 7.66
C GLU A 120 -13.34 12.49 6.51
N THR A 121 -13.15 12.02 5.27
CA THR A 121 -13.29 12.86 4.06
C THR A 121 -14.72 13.34 3.84
N SER A 122 -15.72 12.59 4.30
CA SER A 122 -17.13 13.00 4.17
C SER A 122 -17.59 13.99 5.25
N ARG A 123 -16.80 14.15 6.33
CA ARG A 123 -17.08 15.07 7.44
C ARG A 123 -16.37 16.42 7.30
N GLY A 124 -15.33 16.51 6.45
CA GLY A 124 -14.58 17.74 6.15
C GLY A 124 -15.07 18.42 4.88
#